data_AF-A0A7I8MUR8-F1
#
_entry.id   AF-A0A7I8MUR8-F1
#
_cell.length_a   1.000
_cell.length_b   1.000
_cell.length_c   1.000
_cell.angle_alpha   90.00
_cell.angle_beta   90.00
_cell.angle_gamma   90.00
#
_symmetry.space_group_name_H-M   'P 1'
#
loop_
_entity.id
_entity.type
_entity.pdbx_description
1 polymer ?
#
loop_
_entity_poly.entity_id
_entity_poly.type
_entity_poly.pdbx_seq_one_letter_code
_entity_poly.pdbx_strand_id
1 'polypeptide(L)' 'MAEQLVEAGAADYISMSRPFIREPNLVNRWKTGDRRKATCLSDSRCFVPARKGEGIYCVISEREKPAE' A
#
# COMPACT_ATOMS: atom_id res chain seq x y z
N MET A 1 -1.23 -3.61 15.60
CA MET A 1 -1.29 -4.98 15.07
C MET A 1 0.03 -5.42 14.44
N ALA A 2 0.57 -4.75 13.42
CA ALA A 2 1.84 -5.17 12.79
C ALA A 2 2.99 -5.31 13.80
N GLU A 3 3.19 -4.29 14.65
CA GLU A 3 4.21 -4.32 15.72
C GLU A 3 3.99 -5.47 16.69
N GLN A 4 2.76 -5.66 17.17
CA GLN A 4 2.40 -6.74 18.09
C GLN A 4 2.68 -8.15 17.53
N LEU A 5 2.51 -8.36 16.21
CA LEU A 5 2.81 -9.66 15.58
C LEU A 5 4.31 -9.97 15.61
N VAL A 6 5.15 -8.95 15.44
CA VAL A 6 6.60 -9.09 15.50
C VAL A 6 7.07 -9.24 16.95
N GLU A 7 6.56 -8.42 17.86
CA GLU A 7 6.88 -8.48 19.30
C GLU A 7 6.46 -9.82 19.93
N ALA A 8 5.34 -10.40 19.49
CA ALA A 8 4.88 -11.71 19.94
C ALA A 8 5.63 -12.89 19.30
N GLY A 9 6.56 -12.64 18.37
CA GLY A 9 7.26 -13.69 17.63
C GLY A 9 6.39 -14.48 16.66
N ALA A 10 5.21 -13.96 16.30
CA ALA A 10 4.31 -14.61 15.35
C ALA A 10 4.77 -14.43 13.89
N ALA A 11 5.59 -13.42 13.60
CA ALA A 11 6.20 -13.20 12.31
C ALA A 11 7.51 -12.38 12.44
N ASP A 12 8.56 -12.76 11.71
CA ASP A 12 9.81 -11.99 11.65
C ASP A 12 9.69 -10.74 10.77
N TYR A 13 8.83 -10.82 9.75
CA TYR A 13 8.63 -9.74 8.78
C TYR A 13 7.16 -9.59 8.40
N ILE A 14 6.78 -8.35 8.11
CA ILE A 14 5.44 -8.01 7.63
C ILE A 14 5.50 -7.74 6.13
N SER A 15 4.90 -8.63 5.35
CA SER A 15 4.72 -8.44 3.91
C SER A 15 3.46 -7.61 3.63
N MET A 16 3.58 -6.66 2.70
CA MET A 16 2.47 -5.84 2.23
C MET A 16 2.51 -5.75 0.71
N SER A 17 1.35 -5.89 0.06
CA SER A 17 1.22 -5.79 -1.40
C SER A 17 0.52 -4.47 -1.78
N ARG A 18 -0.81 -4.43 -1.62
CA ARG A 18 -1.66 -3.28 -1.97
C ARG A 18 -1.24 -1.93 -1.34
N PRO A 19 -0.74 -1.87 -0.09
CA PRO A 19 -0.17 -0.64 0.46
C PRO A 19 0.95 -0.06 -0.39
N PHE A 20 1.88 -0.88 -0.89
CA PHE A 20 3.00 -0.39 -1.72
C PHE A 20 2.58 -0.05 -3.14
N ILE A 21 1.49 -0.65 -3.65
CA ILE A 21 0.91 -0.25 -4.96
C ILE A 21 0.33 1.16 -4.89
N ARG A 22 -0.29 1.56 -3.75
CA ARG A 22 -0.84 2.91 -3.57
C ARG A 22 0.20 3.94 -3.11
N GLU A 23 1.10 3.55 -2.21
CA GLU A 23 2.14 4.41 -1.64
C GLU A 23 3.52 3.74 -1.79
N PRO A 24 4.19 3.89 -2.95
CA PRO A 24 5.52 3.31 -3.16
C PRO A 24 6.58 3.78 -2.16
N ASN A 25 6.40 4.98 -1.60
CA ASN A 25 7.29 5.59 -0.61
C ASN A 25 6.85 5.34 0.86
N LEU A 26 5.91 4.43 1.12
CA LEU A 26 5.33 4.19 2.46
C LEU A 26 6.38 3.94 3.54
N VAL A 27 7.39 3.11 3.26
CA VAL A 27 8.47 2.81 4.23
C VAL A 27 9.27 4.06 4.58
N ASN A 28 9.58 4.89 3.59
CA ASN A 28 10.31 6.13 3.81
C ASN A 28 9.46 7.13 4.62
N ARG A 29 8.15 7.24 4.32
CA ARG A 29 7.20 8.07 5.09
C ARG A 29 7.17 7.69 6.57
N TRP A 30 7.13 6.40 6.87
CA TRP A 30 7.21 5.90 8.24
C TRP A 30 8.56 6.20 8.90
N LYS A 31 9.67 6.04 8.17
CA LYS A 31 11.02 6.36 8.66
C LYS A 31 11.20 7.84 9.00
N THR A 32 10.57 8.75 8.25
CA THR A 32 10.64 10.21 8.50
C THR A 32 9.70 10.68 9.61
N GLY A 33 8.99 9.77 10.29
CA GLY A 33 8.18 10.06 11.47
C GLY A 33 6.67 10.12 11.24
N ASP A 34 6.19 10.16 9.99
CA ASP A 34 4.77 10.07 9.70
C ASP A 34 4.31 8.60 9.76
N ARG A 35 4.00 8.11 10.96
CA ARG A 35 3.57 6.72 11.23
C ARG A 35 2.08 6.45 10.98
N ARG A 36 1.36 7.32 10.27
CA ARG A 36 -0.06 7.04 9.93
C ARG A 36 -0.16 5.77 9.09
N LYS A 37 -1.29 5.07 9.22
CA LYS A 37 -1.59 3.88 8.41
C LYS A 37 -1.48 4.17 6.91
N ALA A 38 -1.22 3.12 6.13
CA ALA A 38 -1.33 3.20 4.68
C ALA A 38 -2.77 3.61 4.29
N THR A 39 -2.87 4.42 3.25
CA THR A 39 -4.09 4.99 2.67
C THR A 39 -4.83 4.00 1.75
N CYS A 40 -4.29 2.79 1.55
CA CYS A 40 -4.95 1.76 0.78
C CYS A 40 -6.26 1.33 1.44
N LEU A 41 -7.38 1.50 0.72
CA LEU A 41 -8.72 1.16 1.21
C LEU A 41 -9.07 -0.33 1.06
N SER A 42 -8.14 -1.16 0.58
CA SER A 42 -8.37 -2.58 0.29
C SER A 42 -9.55 -2.85 -0.67
N ASP A 43 -9.87 -1.89 -1.53
CA ASP A 43 -10.99 -1.92 -2.48
C ASP A 43 -10.83 -2.93 -3.64
N SER A 44 -9.65 -3.56 -3.75
CA SER A 44 -9.28 -4.53 -4.80
C SER A 44 -9.35 -3.99 -6.23
N ARG A 45 -9.44 -2.66 -6.42
CA ARG A 45 -9.53 -2.05 -7.75
C ARG A 45 -8.22 -2.11 -8.53
N CYS A 46 -7.09 -2.34 -7.86
CA CYS A 46 -5.80 -2.62 -8.50
C CYS A 46 -5.82 -3.87 -9.40
N PHE A 47 -6.78 -4.79 -9.20
CA PHE A 47 -6.93 -5.96 -10.08
C PHE A 47 -7.71 -5.67 -11.36
N VAL A 48 -8.43 -4.54 -11.45
CA VAL A 48 -9.16 -4.16 -12.67
C VAL A 48 -8.20 -3.96 -13.84
N PRO A 49 -7.17 -3.09 -13.78
CA PRO A 49 -6.20 -2.97 -14.87
C PRO A 49 -5.39 -4.26 -15.05
N ALA A 50 -5.09 -4.98 -13.97
CA ALA A 50 -4.35 -6.24 -14.04
C ALA A 50 -5.07 -7.29 -14.91
N ARG A 51 -6.39 -7.44 -14.73
CA ARG A 51 -7.22 -8.35 -15.52
C ARG A 51 -7.40 -7.91 -16.97
N LYS A 52 -7.24 -6.61 -17.26
CA LYS A 52 -7.28 -6.06 -18.62
C LYS A 52 -5.94 -6.17 -19.35
N GLY A 53 -4.87 -6.58 -18.67
CA GLY A 53 -3.52 -6.61 -19.24
C GLY A 53 -2.82 -5.25 -19.27
N GLU A 54 -3.35 -4.25 -18.54
CA GLU A 54 -2.80 -2.88 -18.46
C GLU A 54 -1.72 -2.73 -17.37
N GLY A 55 -1.35 -3.83 -16.70
CA GLY A 55 -0.46 -3.82 -15.54
C GLY A 55 -1.19 -3.61 -14.21
N ILE A 56 -0.42 -3.46 -13.12
CA ILE A 56 -0.95 -3.31 -11.76
C ILE A 56 -0.65 -1.91 -11.25
N TYR A 57 -1.69 -1.13 -10.95
CA TYR A 57 -1.59 0.19 -10.33
C TYR A 57 -2.82 0.49 -9.46
N CYS A 58 -2.73 1.52 -8.60
CA CYS A 58 -3.85 1.94 -7.78
C CYS A 58 -4.76 2.92 -8.53
N VAL A 59 -5.95 2.46 -8.93
CA VAL A 59 -6.95 3.28 -9.66
C VAL A 59 -7.36 4.54 -8.88
N ILE A 60 -7.40 4.49 -7.55
CA ILE A 60 -7.76 5.66 -6.74
C ILE A 60 -6.63 6.69 -6.78
N SER A 61 -5.37 6.26 -6.64
CA SER A 61 -4.23 7.16 -6.72
C SER A 61 -4.15 7.85 -8.08
N GLU A 62 -4.40 7.14 -9.18
CA GLU A 62 -4.43 7.75 -10.52
C GLU A 62 -5.54 8.82 -10.66
N ARG A 63 -6.71 8.62 -10.04
CA ARG A 63 -7.81 9.60 -10.07
C ARG A 63 -7.55 10.83 -9.19
N GLU A 64 -6.74 10.68 -8.14
CA GLU A 64 -6.35 11.76 -7.23
C GLU A 64 -5.20 12.61 -7.80
N LYS A 65 -4.50 12.13 -8.84
CA LYS A 65 -3.50 12.95 -9.52
C LYS A 65 -4.19 14.15 -10.18
N PRO A 66 -3.64 15.37 -10.04
CA PRO A 66 -4.15 16.51 -10.77
C PRO A 66 -4.10 16.22 -12.28
N ALA A 67 -5.15 16.62 -13.00
CA ALA A 67 -5.12 16.64 -14.46
C ALA A 67 -4.03 17.63 -14.88
N GLU A 68 -2.97 17.12 -15.51
CA GLU A 68 -1.93 17.90 -16.16
C GLU A 68 -2.38 18.38 -17.53
#